data_AF-A0A519R4V7-F1
#
_entry.id   AF-A0A519R4V7-F1
#
_cell.length_a   1.000
_cell.length_b   1.000
_cell.length_c   1.000
_cell.angle_alpha   90.00
_cell.angle_beta   90.00
_cell.angle_gamma   90.00
#
_symmetry.space_group_name_H-M   'P 1'
#
loop_
_entity.id
_entity.type
_entity.pdbx_description
1 polymer ?
#
loop_
_entity_poly.entity_id
_entity_poly.type
_entity_poly.pdbx_seq_one_letter_code
_entity_poly.pdbx_strand_id
1 'polypeptide(L)'
;MKTFIIYLLLVSLASMSGCKTRHTGFIKSTKEQDVTLSSVASPYIIFVLENKDTINFGRQDIVNLIDERLAKEVKRIGYLSSKHLAELRESLRNVNTDTIVFQNLSAVGIMTISDNLDGWIARELLLNGKAAVALRGDRKPIDKLKYVYVRDVLGGEQGSFYTTDNRLVYQTIISLGE
;
A
#
# COMPACT_ATOMS: atom_id res chain seq x y z
N MET A 1 -29.67 34.91 42.06
CA MET A 1 -30.39 34.25 40.96
C MET A 1 -29.65 34.28 39.60
N LYS A 2 -28.30 34.31 39.58
CA LYS A 2 -27.50 34.25 38.33
C LYS A 2 -26.51 33.07 38.29
N THR A 3 -26.30 32.40 39.41
CA THR A 3 -25.36 31.27 39.56
C THR A 3 -25.96 29.90 39.22
N PHE A 4 -27.29 29.79 39.18
CA PHE A 4 -27.98 28.51 38.94
C PHE A 4 -28.12 28.15 37.44
N ILE A 5 -28.05 29.15 36.56
CA ILE A 5 -28.19 28.94 35.10
C ILE A 5 -26.91 28.36 34.48
N ILE A 6 -25.74 28.67 35.07
CA ILE A 6 -24.45 28.20 34.58
C ILE A 6 -24.27 26.68 34.82
N TYR A 7 -24.79 26.16 35.94
CA TYR A 7 -24.72 24.72 36.24
C TYR A 7 -25.67 23.87 35.37
N LEU A 8 -26.83 24.41 34.97
CA LEU A 8 -27.75 23.67 34.09
C LEU A 8 -27.22 23.56 32.65
N LEU A 9 -26.42 24.55 32.21
CA LEU A 9 -25.77 24.54 30.88
C LEU A 9 -24.52 23.64 30.82
N LEU A 10 -23.83 23.42 31.94
CA LEU A 10 -22.67 22.53 32.01
C LEU A 10 -23.04 21.04 32.07
N VAL A 11 -24.25 20.69 32.53
CA VAL A 11 -24.72 19.29 32.56
C VAL A 11 -25.27 18.84 31.20
N SER A 12 -25.71 19.75 30.33
CA SER A 12 -26.16 19.44 28.96
C SER A 12 -25.02 19.25 27.94
N LEU A 13 -23.78 19.61 28.28
CA LEU A 13 -22.60 19.39 27.42
C LEU A 13 -21.90 18.03 27.68
N ALA A 14 -22.27 17.32 28.75
CA ALA A 14 -21.71 16.01 29.08
C ALA A 14 -22.45 14.82 28.40
N SER A 15 -23.58 15.06 27.73
CA SER A 15 -24.40 14.03 27.09
C SER A 15 -24.20 13.88 25.57
N MET A 16 -23.30 14.66 24.95
CA MET A 16 -22.92 14.46 23.53
C MET A 16 -21.70 13.55 23.33
N SER A 17 -21.12 13.03 24.42
CA SER A 17 -20.03 12.04 24.38
C SER A 17 -20.55 10.61 24.23
N GLY A 18 -21.47 10.36 23.29
CA GLY A 18 -22.30 9.15 23.36
C GLY A 18 -22.98 8.70 22.10
N CYS A 19 -22.41 8.92 20.92
CA CYS A 19 -22.80 8.19 19.71
C CYS A 19 -21.56 7.85 18.88
N LYS A 20 -20.69 6.99 19.44
CA LYS A 20 -19.96 6.05 18.56
C LYS A 20 -21.02 5.05 18.11
N THR A 21 -21.64 5.32 16.97
CA THR A 21 -22.33 4.29 16.20
C THR A 21 -21.32 3.15 16.04
N ARG A 22 -21.47 2.10 16.85
CA ARG A 22 -20.88 0.80 16.55
C ARG A 22 -21.59 0.36 15.27
N HIS A 23 -21.07 0.78 14.13
CA HIS A 23 -21.27 0.00 12.92
C HIS A 23 -20.75 -1.38 13.29
N THR A 24 -21.66 -2.35 13.34
CA THR A 24 -21.37 -3.77 13.22
C THR A 24 -20.86 -4.01 11.80
N GLY A 25 -19.77 -3.34 11.45
CA GLY A 25 -19.16 -3.38 10.13
C GLY A 25 -18.30 -4.61 10.05
N PHE A 26 -18.30 -5.25 8.89
CA PHE A 26 -17.36 -6.31 8.53
C PHE A 26 -15.89 -5.91 8.75
N ILE A 27 -15.60 -4.63 8.96
CA ILE A 27 -14.26 -4.11 9.25
C ILE A 27 -13.94 -4.18 10.76
N LYS A 28 -12.91 -4.97 11.08
CA LYS A 28 -12.36 -5.11 12.43
C LYS A 28 -11.45 -3.95 12.81
N SER A 29 -10.64 -3.44 11.89
CA SER A 29 -9.74 -2.32 12.15
C SER A 29 -9.33 -1.58 10.88
N THR A 30 -9.10 -0.27 11.02
CA THR A 30 -8.52 0.60 10.00
C THR A 30 -7.32 1.34 10.58
N LYS A 31 -6.24 1.47 9.81
CA LYS A 31 -5.07 2.29 10.14
C LYS A 31 -4.72 3.17 8.97
N GLU A 32 -4.34 4.41 9.24
CA GLU A 32 -3.93 5.37 8.23
C GLU A 32 -2.50 5.83 8.50
N GLN A 33 -1.74 6.08 7.43
CA GLN A 33 -0.37 6.56 7.49
C GLN A 33 -0.06 7.45 6.28
N ASP A 34 0.58 8.59 6.51
CA ASP A 34 1.16 9.38 5.43
C ASP A 34 2.52 8.80 5.02
N VAL A 35 2.75 8.77 3.71
CA VAL A 35 3.94 8.23 3.07
C VAL A 35 4.55 9.34 2.23
N THR A 36 5.79 9.71 2.51
CA THR A 36 6.55 10.63 1.66
C THR A 36 7.39 9.81 0.68
N LEU A 37 7.26 10.13 -0.60
CA LEU A 37 7.93 9.47 -1.70
C LEU A 37 9.29 10.13 -1.97
N SER A 38 10.30 9.31 -2.25
CA SER A 38 11.62 9.74 -2.66
C SER A 38 11.81 9.55 -4.16
N SER A 39 12.64 10.40 -4.76
CA SER A 39 13.04 10.21 -6.15
C SER A 39 13.81 8.91 -6.32
N VAL A 40 13.52 8.18 -7.39
CA VAL A 40 14.22 6.95 -7.72
C VAL A 40 15.37 7.26 -8.70
N ALA A 41 16.59 6.87 -8.34
CA ALA A 41 17.75 6.99 -9.21
C ALA A 41 17.74 5.90 -10.29
N SER A 42 18.25 6.21 -11.49
CA SER A 42 18.52 5.20 -12.52
C SER A 42 19.65 4.26 -12.09
N PRO A 43 19.61 2.97 -12.46
CA PRO A 43 18.58 2.31 -13.25
C PRO A 43 17.31 1.96 -12.44
N TYR A 44 16.14 2.12 -13.05
CA TYR A 44 14.86 1.92 -12.38
C TYR A 44 13.92 1.00 -13.15
N ILE A 45 12.95 0.45 -12.42
CA ILE A 45 11.95 -0.46 -12.94
C ILE A 45 10.62 0.27 -12.93
N ILE A 46 9.99 0.37 -14.10
CA ILE A 46 8.69 0.99 -14.30
C ILE A 46 7.64 -0.08 -14.26
N PHE A 47 6.64 0.12 -13.43
CA PHE A 47 5.40 -0.63 -13.49
C PHE A 47 4.28 0.26 -14.00
N VAL A 48 3.65 -0.17 -15.09
CA VAL A 48 2.51 0.51 -15.70
C VAL A 48 1.22 -0.11 -15.18
N LEU A 49 0.40 0.71 -14.52
CA LEU A 49 -0.91 0.32 -14.00
C LEU A 49 -1.97 0.35 -15.11
N GLU A 50 -3.13 -0.28 -14.88
CA GLU A 50 -4.23 -0.34 -15.86
C GLU A 50 -4.71 1.05 -16.32
N ASN A 51 -4.77 2.00 -15.38
CA ASN A 51 -5.14 3.39 -15.65
C ASN A 51 -4.02 4.18 -16.36
N LYS A 52 -2.89 3.53 -16.67
CA LYS A 52 -1.65 4.05 -17.25
C LYS A 52 -0.87 5.01 -16.35
N ASP A 53 -1.19 5.03 -15.06
CA ASP A 53 -0.27 5.59 -14.05
C ASP A 53 0.97 4.69 -13.97
N THR A 54 2.08 5.25 -13.52
CA THR A 54 3.33 4.51 -13.40
C THR A 54 3.89 4.60 -12.00
N ILE A 55 4.40 3.48 -11.51
CA ILE A 55 5.18 3.40 -10.28
C ILE A 55 6.59 2.95 -10.64
N ASN A 56 7.57 3.75 -10.27
CA ASN A 56 8.97 3.48 -10.55
C ASN A 56 9.66 3.07 -9.25
N PHE A 57 10.53 2.06 -9.33
CA PHE A 57 11.31 1.56 -8.21
C PHE A 57 12.77 1.42 -8.57
N GLY A 58 13.66 1.66 -7.60
CA GLY A 58 15.08 1.44 -7.79
C GLY A 58 15.34 -0.06 -7.91
N ARG A 59 16.11 -0.48 -8.92
CA ARG A 59 16.47 -1.90 -9.08
C ARG A 59 17.10 -2.45 -7.80
N GLN A 60 18.02 -1.69 -7.20
CA GLN A 60 18.71 -2.10 -5.98
C GLN A 60 17.78 -2.18 -4.78
N ASP A 61 16.75 -1.33 -4.70
CA ASP A 61 15.78 -1.38 -3.61
C ASP A 61 14.93 -2.64 -3.66
N ILE A 62 14.54 -3.10 -4.85
CA ILE A 62 13.83 -4.37 -5.03
C ILE A 62 14.76 -5.54 -4.64
N VAL A 63 16.01 -5.55 -5.10
CA VAL A 63 16.98 -6.61 -4.75
C VAL A 63 17.21 -6.66 -3.23
N ASN A 64 17.43 -5.50 -2.60
CA ASN A 64 17.60 -5.42 -1.15
C ASN A 64 16.35 -5.89 -0.40
N LEU A 65 15.16 -5.50 -0.85
CA LEU A 65 13.91 -5.94 -0.25
C LEU A 65 13.76 -7.46 -0.30
N ILE A 66 14.09 -8.07 -1.45
CA ILE A 66 14.11 -9.52 -1.61
C ILE A 66 15.16 -10.10 -0.66
N ASP A 67 16.43 -9.68 -0.72
CA ASP A 67 17.49 -10.30 0.09
C ASP A 67 17.27 -10.15 1.62
N GLU A 68 16.69 -9.04 2.10
CA GLU A 68 16.48 -8.78 3.53
C GLU A 68 15.19 -9.39 4.11
N ARG A 69 14.09 -9.38 3.34
CA ARG A 69 12.74 -9.71 3.86
C ARG A 69 12.17 -11.02 3.34
N LEU A 70 12.73 -11.60 2.29
CA LEU A 70 12.27 -12.86 1.68
C LEU A 70 12.15 -14.01 2.68
N ALA A 71 13.19 -14.25 3.47
CA ALA A 71 13.21 -15.39 4.40
C ALA A 71 12.13 -15.28 5.49
N LYS A 72 11.74 -14.06 5.87
CA LYS A 72 10.74 -13.80 6.91
C LYS A 72 9.32 -13.85 6.35
N GLU A 73 9.11 -13.29 5.16
CA GLU A 73 7.79 -13.14 4.56
C GLU A 73 7.30 -14.40 3.83
N VAL A 74 8.19 -15.21 3.25
CA VAL A 74 7.82 -16.54 2.67
C VAL A 74 7.13 -17.43 3.71
N LYS A 75 7.58 -17.37 4.97
CA LYS A 75 6.98 -18.11 6.08
C LYS A 75 5.61 -17.55 6.53
N ARG A 76 5.38 -16.25 6.35
CA ARG A 76 4.16 -15.55 6.80
C ARG A 76 3.07 -15.55 5.73
N ILE A 77 3.44 -15.38 4.47
CA ILE A 77 2.50 -15.16 3.36
C ILE A 77 2.02 -16.49 2.77
N GLY A 78 2.68 -17.63 3.03
CA GLY A 78 2.15 -18.98 2.73
C GLY A 78 1.98 -19.36 1.25
N TYR A 79 1.92 -18.37 0.34
CA TYR A 79 1.68 -18.53 -1.09
C TYR A 79 2.92 -18.30 -1.96
N LEU A 80 4.04 -17.89 -1.36
CA LEU A 80 5.29 -17.59 -2.06
C LEU A 80 6.24 -18.79 -1.98
N SER A 81 6.47 -19.49 -3.09
CA SER A 81 7.55 -20.49 -3.12
C SER A 81 8.90 -19.79 -3.26
N SER A 82 9.92 -20.28 -2.55
CA SER A 82 11.30 -19.75 -2.59
C SER A 82 11.90 -19.71 -4.00
N LYS A 83 11.38 -20.53 -4.92
CA LYS A 83 11.87 -20.68 -6.29
C LYS A 83 11.55 -19.48 -7.18
N HIS A 84 10.29 -19.03 -7.26
CA HIS A 84 9.91 -17.88 -8.12
C HIS A 84 10.62 -16.59 -7.70
N LEU A 85 10.87 -16.44 -6.41
CA LEU A 85 11.61 -15.33 -5.84
C LEU A 85 13.10 -15.36 -6.19
N ALA A 86 13.71 -16.54 -6.18
CA ALA A 86 15.08 -16.71 -6.64
C ALA A 86 15.20 -16.42 -8.15
N GLU A 87 14.25 -16.87 -8.95
CA GLU A 87 14.18 -16.59 -10.39
C GLU A 87 14.00 -15.08 -10.67
N LEU A 88 13.12 -14.39 -9.94
CA LEU A 88 13.00 -12.94 -10.05
C LEU A 88 14.30 -12.24 -9.65
N ARG A 89 14.92 -12.64 -8.54
CA ARG A 89 16.18 -12.06 -8.08
C ARG A 89 17.29 -12.21 -9.13
N GLU A 90 17.45 -13.41 -9.66
CA GLU A 90 18.45 -13.71 -10.69
C GLU A 90 18.16 -12.91 -11.97
N SER A 91 16.91 -12.85 -12.40
CA SER A 91 16.48 -12.03 -13.53
C SER A 91 16.85 -10.56 -13.32
N LEU A 92 16.55 -9.99 -12.15
CA LEU A 92 16.85 -8.59 -11.82
C LEU A 92 18.36 -8.30 -11.74
N ARG A 93 19.18 -9.27 -11.31
CA ARG A 93 20.64 -9.13 -11.26
C ARG A 93 21.28 -9.18 -12.65
N ASN A 94 20.71 -9.97 -13.56
CA ASN A 94 21.26 -10.19 -14.90
C ASN A 94 20.82 -9.13 -15.92
N VAL A 95 19.83 -8.30 -15.58
CA VAL A 95 19.40 -7.22 -16.47
C VAL A 95 20.37 -6.03 -16.39
N ASN A 96 21.05 -5.79 -17.51
CA ASN A 96 21.98 -4.69 -17.75
C ASN A 96 21.34 -3.44 -18.40
N THR A 97 20.01 -3.38 -18.50
CA THR A 97 19.31 -2.23 -19.10
C THR A 97 19.03 -1.17 -18.04
N ASP A 98 19.14 0.10 -18.43
CA ASP A 98 18.90 1.24 -17.53
C ASP A 98 17.43 1.36 -17.08
N THR A 99 16.51 0.74 -17.82
CA THR A 99 15.08 0.74 -17.50
C THR A 99 14.42 -0.56 -17.91
N ILE A 100 13.62 -1.13 -17.01
CA ILE A 100 12.77 -2.31 -17.28
C ILE A 100 11.32 -1.86 -17.16
N VAL A 101 10.48 -2.20 -18.14
CA VAL A 101 9.06 -1.85 -18.13
C VAL A 101 8.23 -3.11 -17.95
N PHE A 102 7.54 -3.19 -16.82
CA PHE A 102 6.49 -4.16 -16.56
C PHE A 102 5.16 -3.52 -16.89
N GLN A 103 4.53 -4.01 -17.94
CA GLN A 103 3.13 -3.70 -18.19
C GLN A 103 2.33 -4.66 -17.35
N ASN A 104 1.48 -4.12 -16.45
CA ASN A 104 0.53 -4.84 -15.62
C ASN A 104 1.07 -5.31 -14.25
N LEU A 105 0.82 -4.53 -13.20
CA LEU A 105 0.98 -4.99 -11.81
C LEU A 105 -0.23 -5.75 -11.27
N SER A 106 -1.38 -5.65 -11.94
CA SER A 106 -2.60 -6.39 -11.62
C SER A 106 -3.61 -6.15 -12.75
N ALA A 107 -3.82 -7.14 -13.62
CA ALA A 107 -5.14 -7.29 -14.22
C ALA A 107 -6.00 -7.84 -13.10
N VAL A 108 -6.91 -7.04 -12.57
CA VAL A 108 -7.82 -7.45 -11.50
C VAL A 108 -8.67 -8.62 -12.02
N GLY A 109 -8.28 -9.87 -11.77
CA GLY A 109 -9.13 -11.02 -12.13
C GLY A 109 -8.52 -12.41 -12.23
N ILE A 110 -7.21 -12.60 -12.36
CA ILE A 110 -6.62 -13.96 -12.43
C ILE A 110 -5.50 -14.06 -11.40
N MET A 111 -5.79 -14.69 -10.26
CA MET A 111 -4.84 -14.89 -9.18
C MET A 111 -3.77 -15.91 -9.59
N THR A 112 -2.61 -15.45 -10.05
CA THR A 112 -1.41 -16.30 -10.12
C THR A 112 -0.43 -15.96 -9.01
N ILE A 113 0.40 -16.93 -8.61
CA ILE A 113 1.38 -16.80 -7.52
C ILE A 113 2.39 -15.66 -7.77
N SER A 114 2.67 -15.32 -9.03
CA SER A 114 3.50 -14.16 -9.43
C SER A 114 2.84 -12.82 -9.11
N ASP A 115 1.52 -12.70 -9.21
CA ASP A 115 0.82 -11.42 -9.03
C ASP A 115 0.82 -10.95 -7.56
N ASN A 116 0.83 -11.90 -6.62
CA ASN A 116 0.96 -11.61 -5.19
C ASN A 116 2.36 -11.11 -4.82
N LEU A 117 3.39 -11.56 -5.55
CA LEU A 117 4.76 -11.14 -5.31
C LEU A 117 4.98 -9.69 -5.71
N ASP A 118 4.56 -9.35 -6.93
CA ASP A 118 4.71 -7.99 -7.46
C ASP A 118 3.92 -6.98 -6.62
N GLY A 119 2.73 -7.37 -6.16
CA GLY A 119 1.93 -6.52 -5.30
C GLY A 119 2.51 -6.33 -3.89
N TRP A 120 3.14 -7.35 -3.32
CA TRP A 120 3.87 -7.21 -2.06
C TRP A 120 5.09 -6.30 -2.20
N ILE A 121 5.89 -6.48 -3.26
CA ILE A 121 7.06 -5.64 -3.54
C ILE A 121 6.64 -4.17 -3.69
N ALA A 122 5.62 -3.91 -4.51
CA ALA A 122 5.10 -2.56 -4.73
C ALA A 122 4.62 -1.94 -3.42
N ARG A 123 3.84 -2.68 -2.61
CA ARG A 123 3.37 -2.21 -1.31
C ARG A 123 4.51 -1.81 -0.38
N GLU A 124 5.51 -2.67 -0.22
CA GLU A 124 6.62 -2.41 0.70
C GLU A 124 7.47 -1.24 0.24
N LEU A 125 7.78 -1.14 -1.05
CA LEU A 125 8.59 -0.02 -1.54
C LEU A 125 7.84 1.30 -1.49
N LEU A 126 6.53 1.31 -1.77
CA LEU A 126 5.68 2.48 -1.55
C LEU A 126 5.67 2.89 -0.08
N LEU A 127 5.38 1.98 0.86
CA LEU A 127 5.34 2.28 2.30
C LEU A 127 6.63 2.85 2.85
N ASN A 128 7.77 2.39 2.33
CA ASN A 128 9.09 2.88 2.73
C ASN A 128 9.51 4.16 1.99
N GLY A 129 8.65 4.72 1.15
CA GLY A 129 8.94 5.92 0.36
C GLY A 129 9.93 5.69 -0.77
N LYS A 130 10.30 4.44 -1.08
CA LYS A 130 11.30 4.06 -2.08
C LYS A 130 10.69 3.87 -3.47
N ALA A 131 9.85 4.81 -3.87
CA ALA A 131 9.13 4.76 -5.13
C ALA A 131 8.87 6.17 -5.64
N ALA A 132 8.84 6.32 -6.96
CA ALA A 132 8.33 7.53 -7.61
C ALA A 132 7.04 7.19 -8.35
N VAL A 133 5.99 8.00 -8.13
CA VAL A 133 4.68 7.79 -8.74
C VAL A 133 4.40 8.92 -9.71
N ALA A 134 4.01 8.58 -10.93
CA ALA A 134 3.54 9.55 -11.92
C ALA A 134 2.13 9.16 -12.37
N LEU A 135 1.19 10.08 -12.20
CA LEU A 135 -0.19 9.89 -12.60
C LEU A 135 -0.38 10.37 -14.03
N ARG A 136 -1.13 9.62 -14.82
CA ARG A 136 -1.49 10.02 -16.17
C ARG A 136 -2.27 11.32 -16.14
N GLY A 137 -1.78 12.30 -16.91
CA GLY A 137 -2.35 13.65 -17.00
C GLY A 137 -1.67 14.66 -16.10
N ASP A 138 -0.91 14.22 -15.09
CA ASP A 138 -0.23 15.11 -14.17
C ASP A 138 1.16 15.47 -14.70
N ARG A 139 1.54 16.75 -14.54
CA ARG A 139 2.83 17.26 -15.03
C ARG A 139 3.98 17.00 -14.05
N LYS A 140 3.67 16.69 -12.79
CA LYS A 140 4.65 16.50 -11.72
C LYS A 140 4.44 15.14 -11.07
N PRO A 141 5.52 14.42 -10.73
CA PRO A 141 5.42 13.24 -9.89
C PRO A 141 4.81 13.55 -8.52
N ILE A 142 4.15 12.56 -7.93
CA ILE A 142 3.56 12.62 -6.60
C ILE A 142 4.67 12.50 -5.55
N ASP A 143 4.68 13.40 -4.58
CA ASP A 143 5.66 13.44 -3.48
C ASP A 143 5.10 12.85 -2.17
N LYS A 144 3.78 12.73 -2.03
CA LYS A 144 3.11 12.17 -0.86
C LYS A 144 1.90 11.33 -1.22
N LEU A 145 1.74 10.23 -0.49
CA LEU A 145 0.57 9.36 -0.54
C LEU A 145 -0.01 9.18 0.86
N LYS A 146 -1.32 8.91 0.91
CA LYS A 146 -2.01 8.40 2.09
C LYS A 146 -2.18 6.90 1.95
N TYR A 147 -1.62 6.13 2.88
CA TYR A 147 -1.84 4.70 2.99
C TYR A 147 -2.98 4.41 3.97
N VAL A 148 -3.90 3.54 3.56
CA VAL A 148 -4.99 3.03 4.38
C VAL A 148 -4.92 1.51 4.43
N TYR A 149 -4.72 0.98 5.62
CA TYR A 149 -4.81 -0.45 5.91
C TYR A 149 -6.17 -0.78 6.51
N VAL A 150 -6.77 -1.85 6.04
CA VAL A 150 -8.04 -2.37 6.54
C VAL A 150 -7.91 -3.86 6.82
N ARG A 151 -8.43 -4.28 7.97
CA ARG A 151 -8.61 -5.69 8.32
C ARG A 151 -10.07 -5.96 8.64
N ASP A 152 -10.63 -6.99 8.03
CA ASP A 152 -11.99 -7.44 8.28
C ASP A 152 -12.07 -8.44 9.46
N VAL A 153 -13.29 -8.80 9.82
CA VAL A 153 -13.59 -9.74 10.91
C VAL A 153 -13.22 -11.19 10.59
N LEU A 154 -13.16 -11.55 9.31
CA LEU A 154 -12.74 -12.87 8.82
C LEU A 154 -11.21 -12.99 8.70
N GLY A 155 -10.47 -11.89 8.92
CA GLY A 155 -9.02 -11.87 8.82
C GLY A 155 -8.49 -11.53 7.43
N GLY A 156 -9.36 -11.11 6.51
CA GLY A 156 -8.96 -10.48 5.26
C GLY A 156 -8.28 -9.15 5.56
N GLU A 157 -7.17 -8.90 4.86
CA GLU A 157 -6.34 -7.71 5.05
C GLU A 157 -6.05 -7.07 3.70
N GLN A 158 -6.21 -5.76 3.61
CA GLN A 158 -5.95 -4.99 2.39
C GLN A 158 -5.22 -3.68 2.69
N GLY A 159 -4.44 -3.21 1.72
CA GLY A 159 -3.79 -1.91 1.72
C GLY A 159 -4.18 -1.11 0.49
N SER A 160 -4.38 0.20 0.66
CA SER A 160 -4.69 1.12 -0.43
C SER A 160 -3.88 2.39 -0.29
N PHE A 161 -3.35 2.88 -1.41
CA PHE A 161 -2.60 4.12 -1.51
C PHE A 161 -3.42 5.14 -2.27
N TYR A 162 -3.59 6.31 -1.68
CA TYR A 162 -4.31 7.44 -2.26
C TYR A 162 -3.37 8.63 -2.39
N THR A 163 -3.64 9.49 -3.35
CA THR A 163 -3.11 10.86 -3.35
C THR A 163 -3.72 11.68 -2.20
N THR A 164 -3.18 12.87 -1.96
CA THR A 164 -3.69 13.81 -0.95
C THR A 164 -5.10 14.33 -1.27
N ASP A 165 -5.53 14.31 -2.53
CA ASP A 165 -6.88 14.61 -2.99
C ASP A 165 -7.80 13.36 -3.08
N ASN A 166 -7.39 12.25 -2.45
CA ASN A 166 -8.15 10.98 -2.34
C ASN A 166 -8.36 10.20 -3.66
N ARG A 167 -7.52 10.39 -4.67
CA ARG A 167 -7.51 9.51 -5.85
C ARG A 167 -6.77 8.21 -5.51
N LEU A 168 -7.40 7.07 -5.77
CA LEU A 168 -6.75 5.76 -5.61
C LEU A 168 -5.62 5.62 -6.63
N VAL A 169 -4.42 5.30 -6.12
CA VAL A 169 -3.21 5.04 -6.91
C VAL A 169 -2.99 3.54 -7.04
N TYR A 170 -3.01 2.83 -5.92
CA TYR A 170 -2.66 1.42 -5.88
C TYR A 170 -3.38 0.69 -4.75
N GLN A 171 -3.82 -0.54 -5.00
CA GLN A 171 -4.44 -1.42 -4.01
C GLN A 171 -3.77 -2.79 -4.02
N THR A 172 -3.67 -3.39 -2.84
CA THR A 172 -3.02 -4.68 -2.64
C THR A 172 -3.78 -5.49 -1.61
N ILE A 173 -3.99 -6.77 -1.91
CA ILE A 173 -4.54 -7.75 -0.97
C ILE A 173 -3.36 -8.34 -0.18
N ILE A 174 -3.44 -8.30 1.14
CA ILE A 174 -2.40 -8.78 2.05
C ILE A 174 -2.74 -10.19 2.57
N SER A 175 -4.03 -10.44 2.86
CA SER A 175 -4.56 -11.73 3.33
C SER A 175 -6.02 -11.86 2.89
N LEU A 176 -6.48 -13.08 2.60
CA LEU A 176 -7.86 -13.37 2.20
C LEU A 176 -8.78 -13.73 3.38
N GLY A 177 -8.24 -13.93 4.58
CA GLY A 177 -9.03 -14.36 5.75
C GLY A 177 -9.38 -15.86 5.73
N GLU A 178 -10.09 -16.29 6.78
CA GLU A 178 -10.58 -17.66 7.00
C GLU A 178 -12.03 -17.85 6.56
#